data_AF-A0A534FFW4-F1
#
_entry.id   AF-A0A534FFW4-F1
#
_cell.length_a   1.000
_cell.length_b   1.000
_cell.length_c   1.000
_cell.angle_alpha   90.00
_cell.angle_beta   90.00
_cell.angle_gamma   90.00
#
_symmetry.space_group_name_H-M   'P 1'
#
loop_
_entity.id
_entity.type
_entity.pdbx_description
1 polymer ?
#
loop_
_entity_poly.entity_id
_entity_poly.type
_entity_poly.pdbx_seq_one_letter_code
_entity_poly.pdbx_strand_id
1 'polypeptide(L)'
;MLRMIQAAKAAGAAGHSREADELLVRAAQLAPDHPAVLNELGLRMMGRGEALKARELFERATLADPSHPALWSNLASSPHALSLPQQEMQAIERALALEPHHLTALLQKGALIEERGDARGAARIYRHALATVPPDATPPAALGAALEHAREAVRRDDAALAGAIGQRLTALRERGRGSRCRRVDRCIDLLTGKRSRYAPQPTFLYVPELPAIEFFERAEFPWLDAIEEATEDIRAELARVLASDQAGLQPYVAYGDGVPLDQWRELNKSRRWSAYFLWNEGVPQPEHLARCARTAEVLTRAPLCDVPEHGPNGFFSILDARTRIPAHTGVTNARLTVHLPLIVPPGCGFRVGSETREWIPGKAWVFDDTIEHEAWNEANAPRAILIFDIWHPDLSEDERNQVRATIEVVAGYYGAPVKA
;
A
#
# COMPACT_ATOMS: atom_id res chain seq x y z
N MET A 1 -10.01 22.26 38.38
CA MET A 1 -10.88 21.17 37.90
C MET A 1 -10.38 20.53 36.60
N LEU A 2 -10.45 21.17 35.41
CA LEU A 2 -10.03 20.53 34.14
C LEU A 2 -8.59 19.96 34.14
N ARG A 3 -7.63 20.70 34.71
CA ARG A 3 -6.25 20.19 34.91
C ARG A 3 -6.17 18.94 35.80
N MET A 4 -7.07 18.80 36.78
CA MET A 4 -7.12 17.65 37.68
C MET A 4 -7.70 16.42 36.98
N ILE A 5 -8.69 16.62 36.10
CA ILE A 5 -9.24 15.55 35.26
C ILE A 5 -8.17 15.03 34.30
N GLN A 6 -7.42 15.93 33.66
CA GLN A 6 -6.31 15.53 32.77
C GLN A 6 -5.19 14.79 33.54
N ALA A 7 -4.83 15.28 34.72
CA ALA A 7 -3.86 14.60 35.58
C ALA A 7 -4.36 13.21 36.02
N ALA A 8 -5.64 13.07 36.36
CA ALA A 8 -6.24 11.78 36.71
C ALA A 8 -6.24 10.78 35.55
N LYS A 9 -6.53 11.24 34.32
CA LYS A 9 -6.42 10.42 33.10
C LYS A 9 -5.00 9.93 32.89
N ALA A 10 -4.01 10.84 32.99
CA ALA A 10 -2.60 10.50 32.82
C ALA A 10 -2.11 9.50 33.87
N ALA A 11 -2.42 9.74 35.15
CA ALA A 11 -2.12 8.81 36.24
C ALA A 11 -2.77 7.43 36.02
N GLY A 12 -4.00 7.41 35.49
CA GLY A 12 -4.66 6.17 35.09
C GLY A 12 -3.95 5.40 33.99
N ALA A 13 -3.60 6.08 32.90
CA ALA A 13 -2.86 5.48 31.79
C ALA A 13 -1.49 4.95 32.23
N ALA A 14 -0.87 5.58 33.23
CA ALA A 14 0.40 5.14 33.83
C ALA A 14 0.25 4.02 34.88
N GLY A 15 -0.97 3.53 35.16
CA GLY A 15 -1.21 2.49 36.16
C GLY A 15 -1.27 2.99 37.61
N HIS A 16 -1.10 4.29 37.86
CA HIS A 16 -1.20 4.92 39.17
C HIS A 16 -2.67 5.12 39.59
N SER A 17 -3.38 4.01 39.81
CA SER A 17 -4.82 4.01 40.04
C SER A 17 -5.24 4.81 41.29
N ARG A 18 -4.46 4.74 42.37
CA ARG A 18 -4.76 5.46 43.62
C ARG A 18 -4.68 6.98 43.47
N GLU A 19 -3.63 7.47 42.81
CA GLU A 19 -3.45 8.90 42.56
C GLU A 19 -4.60 9.44 41.68
N ALA A 20 -4.96 8.69 40.64
CA ALA A 20 -6.07 9.07 39.77
C ALA A 20 -7.41 9.13 40.52
N ASP A 21 -7.67 8.16 41.40
CA ASP A 21 -8.89 8.14 42.22
C ASP A 21 -8.93 9.33 43.19
N GLU A 22 -7.82 9.66 43.86
CA GLU A 22 -7.72 10.81 44.76
C GLU A 22 -7.97 12.15 44.00
N LEU A 23 -7.42 12.28 42.80
CA LEU A 23 -7.64 13.44 41.93
C LEU A 23 -9.10 13.56 41.46
N LEU A 24 -9.74 12.44 41.12
CA LEU A 24 -11.15 12.41 40.70
C LEU A 24 -12.09 12.70 41.87
N VAL A 25 -11.83 12.19 43.07
CA VAL A 25 -12.61 12.51 44.28
C VAL A 25 -12.57 14.01 44.55
N ARG A 26 -11.39 14.62 44.48
CA ARG A 26 -11.25 16.07 44.67
C ARG A 26 -11.92 16.87 43.55
N ALA A 27 -11.89 16.39 42.31
CA ALA A 27 -12.62 16.99 41.20
C ALA A 27 -14.14 16.92 41.41
N ALA A 28 -14.66 15.79 41.91
CA ALA A 28 -16.06 15.58 42.21
C ALA A 28 -16.57 16.43 43.38
N GLN A 29 -15.72 16.69 44.39
CA GLN A 29 -16.05 17.63 45.47
C GLN A 29 -16.22 19.08 44.96
N LEU A 30 -15.42 19.47 43.97
CA LEU A 30 -15.45 20.82 43.40
C LEU A 30 -16.58 21.00 42.38
N ALA A 31 -16.93 19.95 41.64
CA ALA A 31 -17.94 19.99 40.59
C ALA A 31 -18.63 18.61 40.45
N PRO A 32 -19.58 18.28 41.33
CA PRO A 32 -20.15 16.93 41.44
C PRO A 32 -20.98 16.49 40.23
N ASP A 33 -21.51 17.45 39.46
CA ASP A 33 -22.33 17.19 38.27
C ASP A 33 -21.61 17.54 36.96
N HIS A 34 -20.30 17.77 37.00
CA HIS A 34 -19.56 18.07 35.78
C HIS A 34 -19.46 16.80 34.90
N PRO A 35 -19.88 16.84 33.62
CA PRO A 35 -20.01 15.65 32.77
C PRO A 35 -18.70 14.88 32.62
N ALA A 36 -17.57 15.58 32.45
CA ALA A 36 -16.26 14.94 32.37
C ALA A 36 -15.83 14.24 33.68
N VAL A 37 -16.22 14.74 34.85
CA VAL A 37 -15.88 14.10 36.14
C VAL A 37 -16.70 12.83 36.30
N LEU A 38 -18.01 12.92 36.04
CA LEU A 38 -18.93 11.79 36.07
C LEU A 38 -18.50 10.69 35.09
N ASN A 39 -18.09 11.06 33.88
CA ASN A 39 -17.59 10.13 32.87
C ASN A 39 -16.34 9.38 33.33
N GLU A 40 -15.33 10.08 33.85
CA GLU A 40 -14.11 9.42 34.33
C GLU A 40 -14.36 8.50 35.53
N LEU A 41 -15.24 8.90 36.46
CA LEU A 41 -15.67 8.03 37.56
C LEU A 41 -16.41 6.80 37.02
N GLY A 42 -17.28 6.96 36.03
CA GLY A 42 -18.00 5.87 35.38
C GLY A 42 -17.04 4.86 34.73
N LEU A 43 -16.04 5.33 33.99
CA LEU A 43 -15.00 4.49 33.38
C LEU A 43 -14.20 3.71 34.45
N ARG A 44 -13.91 4.33 35.61
CA ARG A 44 -13.27 3.64 36.74
C ARG A 44 -14.15 2.55 37.33
N MET A 45 -15.44 2.81 37.51
CA MET A 45 -16.40 1.80 37.97
C MET A 45 -16.48 0.64 36.99
N MET A 46 -16.48 0.91 35.67
CA MET A 46 -16.40 -0.14 34.64
C MET A 46 -15.14 -0.99 34.79
N GLY A 47 -13.98 -0.38 34.97
CA GLY A 47 -12.71 -1.09 35.18
C GLY A 47 -12.67 -1.98 36.42
N ARG A 48 -13.55 -1.72 37.41
CA ARG A 48 -13.72 -2.53 38.64
C ARG A 48 -14.84 -3.57 38.53
N GLY A 49 -15.54 -3.65 37.40
CA GLY A 49 -16.71 -4.52 37.23
C GLY A 49 -18.00 -4.00 37.87
N GLU A 50 -18.03 -2.75 38.33
CA GLU A 50 -19.18 -2.14 39.00
C GLU A 50 -20.14 -1.48 37.98
N ALA A 51 -20.63 -2.27 37.02
CA ALA A 51 -21.37 -1.77 35.85
C ALA A 51 -22.66 -1.00 36.20
N LEU A 52 -23.36 -1.38 37.28
CA LEU A 52 -24.55 -0.65 37.75
C LEU A 52 -24.23 0.78 38.20
N LYS A 53 -23.16 0.96 38.99
CA LYS A 53 -22.73 2.29 39.45
C LYS A 53 -22.18 3.12 38.28
N ALA A 54 -21.45 2.46 37.37
CA ALA A 54 -20.99 3.12 36.15
C ALA A 54 -22.15 3.66 35.33
N ARG A 55 -23.23 2.87 35.16
CA ARG A 55 -24.43 3.31 34.43
C ARG A 55 -25.04 4.57 35.03
N GLU A 56 -25.23 4.62 36.35
CA GLU A 56 -25.79 5.81 37.03
C GLU A 56 -24.94 7.06 36.78
N LEU A 57 -23.61 6.93 36.84
CA LEU A 57 -22.68 8.02 36.58
C LEU A 57 -22.73 8.47 35.11
N PHE A 58 -22.76 7.54 34.16
CA PHE A 58 -22.87 7.86 32.74
C PHE A 58 -24.20 8.50 32.38
N GLU A 59 -25.33 8.02 32.92
CA GLU A 59 -26.64 8.63 32.72
C GLU A 59 -26.65 10.09 33.18
N ARG A 60 -26.12 10.36 34.39
CA ARG A 60 -25.95 11.73 34.89
C ARG A 60 -25.04 12.57 33.98
N ALA A 61 -23.95 11.98 33.46
CA ALA A 61 -23.06 12.68 32.53
C ALA A 61 -23.79 13.05 31.22
N THR A 62 -24.57 12.14 30.65
CA THR A 62 -25.35 12.39 29.42
C THR A 62 -26.49 13.39 29.64
N LEU A 63 -27.04 13.49 30.85
CA LEU A 63 -28.01 14.54 31.20
C LEU A 63 -27.35 15.92 31.32
N ALA A 64 -26.13 15.97 31.86
CA ALA A 64 -25.37 17.20 32.02
C ALA A 64 -24.83 17.76 30.67
N ASP A 65 -24.49 16.88 29.73
CA ASP A 65 -24.15 17.27 28.35
C ASP A 65 -24.70 16.26 27.32
N PRO A 66 -25.96 16.43 26.91
CA PRO A 66 -26.63 15.50 25.98
C PRO A 66 -26.11 15.59 24.54
N SER A 67 -25.26 16.58 24.24
CA SER A 67 -24.69 16.82 22.90
C SER A 67 -23.33 16.16 22.69
N HIS A 68 -22.75 15.58 23.73
CA HIS A 68 -21.41 15.00 23.68
C HIS A 68 -21.42 13.50 23.34
N PRO A 69 -21.01 13.09 22.13
CA PRO A 69 -21.16 11.72 21.66
C PRO A 69 -20.34 10.70 22.45
N ALA A 70 -19.17 11.08 22.97
CA ALA A 70 -18.33 10.18 23.78
C ALA A 70 -19.00 9.77 25.11
N LEU A 71 -19.90 10.59 25.67
CA LEU A 71 -20.62 10.23 26.89
C LEU A 71 -21.64 9.12 26.61
N TRP A 72 -22.29 9.18 25.44
CA TRP A 72 -23.25 8.17 25.00
C TRP A 72 -22.57 6.83 24.65
N SER A 73 -21.41 6.86 24.00
CA SER A 73 -20.65 5.62 23.73
C SER A 73 -20.07 5.00 25.00
N ASN A 74 -19.65 5.81 25.97
CA ASN A 74 -19.25 5.30 27.29
C ASN A 74 -20.45 4.73 28.06
N LEU A 75 -21.62 5.40 28.02
CA LEU A 75 -22.87 4.88 28.59
C LEU A 75 -23.19 3.49 28.04
N ALA A 76 -23.06 3.28 26.72
CA ALA A 76 -23.35 1.99 26.08
C ALA A 76 -22.54 0.81 26.66
N SER A 77 -21.35 1.07 27.22
CA SER A 77 -20.49 0.03 27.81
C SER A 77 -21.11 -0.61 29.06
N SER A 78 -21.93 0.13 29.83
CA SER A 78 -22.56 -0.42 31.04
C SER A 78 -23.72 -1.38 30.73
N PRO A 79 -24.73 -1.02 29.90
CA PRO A 79 -25.74 -1.96 29.43
C PRO A 79 -25.17 -3.20 28.75
N HIS A 80 -24.06 -3.07 28.01
CA HIS A 80 -23.34 -4.21 27.44
C HIS A 80 -22.90 -5.21 28.52
N ALA A 81 -22.17 -4.73 29.54
CA ALA A 81 -21.72 -5.56 30.66
C ALA A 81 -22.87 -6.14 31.51
N LEU A 82 -24.05 -5.53 31.45
CA LEU A 82 -25.27 -6.00 32.12
C LEU A 82 -26.17 -6.86 31.23
N SER A 83 -25.77 -7.15 29.98
CA SER A 83 -26.55 -7.88 28.99
C SER A 83 -27.94 -7.26 28.74
N LEU A 84 -27.98 -5.93 28.58
CA LEU A 84 -29.18 -5.13 28.31
C LEU A 84 -29.16 -4.55 26.87
N PRO A 85 -29.36 -5.39 25.83
CA PRO A 85 -29.04 -5.05 24.45
C PRO A 85 -29.92 -3.94 23.84
N GLN A 86 -31.12 -3.69 24.37
CA GLN A 86 -31.96 -2.58 23.92
C GLN A 86 -31.43 -1.23 24.42
N GLN A 87 -31.01 -1.15 25.68
CA GLN A 87 -30.44 0.06 26.26
C GLN A 87 -29.07 0.38 25.66
N GLU A 88 -28.25 -0.66 25.43
CA GLU A 88 -26.98 -0.54 24.71
C GLU A 88 -27.19 0.07 23.32
N MET A 89 -28.12 -0.48 22.52
CA MET A 89 -28.41 0.05 21.17
C MET A 89 -28.89 1.49 21.21
N GLN A 90 -29.76 1.87 22.16
CA GLN A 90 -30.24 3.25 22.29
C GLN A 90 -29.10 4.25 22.54
N ALA A 91 -28.18 3.90 23.45
CA ALA A 91 -27.02 4.74 23.74
C ALA A 91 -26.07 4.85 22.52
N ILE A 92 -25.82 3.73 21.83
CA ILE A 92 -25.03 3.69 20.59
C ILE A 92 -25.66 4.57 19.50
N GLU A 93 -26.96 4.41 19.25
CA GLU A 93 -27.68 5.17 18.23
C GLU A 93 -27.67 6.66 18.56
N ARG A 94 -27.75 7.02 19.84
CA ARG A 94 -27.64 8.41 20.25
C ARG A 94 -26.25 9.00 20.01
N ALA A 95 -25.18 8.24 20.29
CA ALA A 95 -23.81 8.64 19.96
C ALA A 95 -23.64 8.87 18.44
N LEU A 96 -24.13 7.93 17.62
CA LEU A 96 -24.02 8.00 16.16
C LEU A 96 -24.92 9.06 15.52
N ALA A 97 -26.04 9.42 16.16
CA ALA A 97 -26.88 10.53 15.72
C ALA A 97 -26.19 11.89 15.91
N LEU A 98 -25.31 12.01 16.90
CA LEU A 98 -24.50 13.21 17.15
C LEU A 98 -23.24 13.21 16.29
N GLU A 99 -22.58 12.06 16.15
CA GLU A 99 -21.36 11.90 15.37
C GLU A 99 -21.40 10.57 14.58
N PRO A 100 -21.82 10.60 13.31
CA PRO A 100 -21.98 9.38 12.49
C PRO A 100 -20.69 8.57 12.28
N HIS A 101 -19.52 9.21 12.42
CA HIS A 101 -18.20 8.61 12.26
C HIS A 101 -17.50 8.33 13.61
N HIS A 102 -18.26 8.30 14.72
CA HIS A 102 -17.69 8.01 16.03
C HIS A 102 -17.21 6.56 16.11
N LEU A 103 -15.88 6.35 16.02
CA LEU A 103 -15.24 5.04 15.91
C LEU A 103 -15.70 4.03 16.97
N THR A 104 -15.67 4.40 18.26
CA THR A 104 -16.06 3.48 19.35
C THR A 104 -17.52 3.03 19.25
N ALA A 105 -18.43 3.95 18.91
CA ALA A 105 -19.86 3.63 18.79
C ALA A 105 -20.13 2.73 17.58
N LEU A 106 -19.40 2.91 16.47
CA LEU A 106 -19.47 1.99 15.33
C LEU A 106 -18.95 0.59 15.68
N LEU A 107 -17.84 0.49 16.42
CA LEU A 107 -17.31 -0.79 16.91
C LEU A 107 -18.30 -1.50 17.85
N GLN A 108 -18.86 -0.78 18.83
CA GLN A 108 -19.88 -1.30 19.74
C GLN A 108 -21.13 -1.77 18.98
N LYS A 109 -21.60 -0.99 18.00
CA LYS A 109 -22.74 -1.37 17.16
C LYS A 109 -22.48 -2.66 16.39
N GLY A 110 -21.29 -2.78 15.80
CA GLY A 110 -20.88 -4.00 15.10
C GLY A 110 -20.90 -5.22 16.01
N ALA A 111 -20.31 -5.10 17.21
CA ALA A 111 -20.26 -6.18 18.20
C ALA A 111 -21.67 -6.62 18.65
N LEU A 112 -22.54 -5.67 18.99
CA LEU A 112 -23.92 -5.96 19.40
C LEU A 112 -24.74 -6.65 18.30
N ILE A 113 -24.48 -6.36 17.02
CA ILE A 113 -25.14 -7.04 15.89
C ILE A 113 -24.57 -8.45 15.70
N GLU A 114 -23.26 -8.62 15.86
CA GLU A 114 -22.60 -9.92 15.74
C GLU A 114 -23.05 -10.88 16.84
N GLU A 115 -23.21 -10.41 18.09
CA GLU A 115 -23.72 -11.18 19.23
C GLU A 115 -25.15 -11.70 19.00
N ARG A 116 -25.94 -11.01 18.18
CA ARG A 116 -27.28 -11.44 17.77
C ARG A 116 -27.25 -12.45 16.61
N GLY A 117 -26.08 -12.81 16.12
CA GLY A 117 -25.86 -13.78 15.04
C GLY A 117 -25.87 -13.21 13.63
N ASP A 118 -26.02 -11.89 13.45
CA ASP A 118 -25.99 -11.26 12.12
C ASP A 118 -24.56 -10.85 11.73
N ALA A 119 -23.74 -11.82 11.38
CA ALA A 119 -22.34 -11.60 11.01
C ALA A 119 -22.18 -10.67 9.78
N ARG A 120 -23.10 -10.74 8.80
CA ARG A 120 -23.07 -9.88 7.60
C ARG A 120 -23.43 -8.44 7.94
N GLY A 121 -24.47 -8.25 8.76
CA GLY A 121 -24.85 -6.93 9.27
C GLY A 121 -23.71 -6.30 10.08
N ALA A 122 -23.06 -7.08 10.94
CA ALA A 122 -21.90 -6.65 11.73
C ALA A 122 -20.73 -6.22 10.84
N ALA A 123 -20.34 -7.05 9.86
CA ALA A 123 -19.27 -6.73 8.91
C ALA A 123 -19.51 -5.40 8.18
N ARG A 124 -20.75 -5.13 7.75
CA ARG A 124 -21.10 -3.83 7.14
C ARG A 124 -20.84 -2.65 8.08
N ILE A 125 -21.22 -2.76 9.37
CA ILE A 125 -20.95 -1.71 10.36
C ILE A 125 -19.45 -1.59 10.64
N TYR A 126 -18.74 -2.71 10.75
CA TYR A 126 -17.29 -2.72 10.93
C TYR A 126 -16.55 -2.06 9.76
N ARG A 127 -17.00 -2.19 8.50
CA ARG A 127 -16.44 -1.44 7.38
C ARG A 127 -16.55 0.07 7.59
N HIS A 128 -17.68 0.55 8.12
CA HIS A 128 -17.82 1.97 8.47
C HIS A 128 -16.84 2.38 9.56
N ALA A 129 -16.66 1.57 10.61
CA ALA A 129 -15.69 1.83 11.68
C ALA A 129 -14.24 1.90 11.13
N LEU A 130 -13.85 0.93 10.31
CA LEU A 130 -12.49 0.87 9.76
C LEU A 130 -12.20 2.04 8.81
N ALA A 131 -13.22 2.53 8.09
CA ALA A 131 -13.10 3.69 7.21
C ALA A 131 -12.85 5.01 7.96
N THR A 132 -13.11 5.08 9.27
CA THR A 132 -12.85 6.29 10.07
C THR A 132 -11.41 6.34 10.58
N VAL A 133 -10.61 5.29 10.40
CA VAL A 133 -9.20 5.23 10.82
C VAL A 133 -8.33 5.65 9.64
N PRO A 134 -7.65 6.82 9.70
CA PRO A 134 -6.72 7.21 8.63
C PRO A 134 -5.60 6.17 8.46
N PRO A 135 -5.08 5.95 7.23
CA PRO A 135 -4.04 4.96 6.97
C PRO A 135 -2.79 5.10 7.85
N ASP A 136 -2.36 6.35 8.10
CA ASP A 136 -1.13 6.65 8.87
C ASP A 136 -1.40 6.89 10.38
N ALA A 137 -2.66 6.79 10.82
CA ALA A 137 -3.01 7.00 12.21
C ALA A 137 -2.73 5.73 13.03
N THR A 138 -1.99 5.89 14.13
CA THR A 138 -1.92 4.84 15.16
C THR A 138 -3.19 4.92 16.02
N PRO A 139 -4.12 3.95 15.95
CA PRO A 139 -5.32 3.99 16.78
C PRO A 139 -4.95 3.86 18.26
N PRO A 140 -5.79 4.35 19.19
CA PRO A 140 -5.57 4.15 20.61
C PRO A 140 -5.42 2.66 20.93
N ALA A 141 -4.41 2.30 21.73
CA ALA A 141 -4.10 0.90 22.06
C ALA A 141 -5.32 0.15 22.65
N ALA A 142 -6.17 0.85 23.41
CA ALA A 142 -7.41 0.31 23.98
C ALA A 142 -8.41 -0.20 22.92
N LEU A 143 -8.36 0.31 21.69
CA LEU A 143 -9.22 -0.11 20.58
C LEU A 143 -8.57 -1.17 19.69
N GLY A 144 -7.30 -1.53 19.93
CA GLY A 144 -6.54 -2.43 19.05
C GLY A 144 -7.22 -3.78 18.84
N ALA A 145 -7.65 -4.44 19.91
CA ALA A 145 -8.33 -5.74 19.82
C ALA A 145 -9.69 -5.64 19.07
N ALA A 146 -10.46 -4.58 19.33
CA ALA A 146 -11.75 -4.37 18.67
C ALA A 146 -11.58 -4.07 17.17
N LEU A 147 -10.55 -3.31 16.81
CA LEU A 147 -10.20 -3.02 15.42
C LEU A 147 -9.72 -4.28 14.69
N GLU A 148 -8.87 -5.10 15.30
CA GLU A 148 -8.43 -6.36 14.69
C GLU A 148 -9.58 -7.35 14.52
N HIS A 149 -10.47 -7.44 15.50
CA HIS A 149 -11.70 -8.22 15.38
C HIS A 149 -12.60 -7.72 14.25
N ALA A 150 -12.79 -6.40 14.15
CA ALA A 150 -13.54 -5.78 13.06
C ALA A 150 -12.92 -6.09 11.69
N ARG A 151 -11.58 -6.00 11.55
CA ARG A 151 -10.87 -6.38 10.32
C ARG A 151 -11.10 -7.85 9.97
N GLU A 152 -11.03 -8.75 10.94
CA GLU A 152 -11.24 -10.18 10.71
C GLU A 152 -12.69 -10.48 10.32
N ALA A 153 -13.68 -9.86 10.98
CA ALA A 153 -15.08 -9.99 10.61
C ALA A 153 -15.34 -9.52 9.17
N VAL A 154 -14.74 -8.39 8.77
CA VAL A 154 -14.82 -7.89 7.39
C VAL A 154 -14.14 -8.85 6.41
N ARG A 155 -12.95 -9.36 6.71
CA ARG A 155 -12.24 -10.35 5.86
C ARG A 155 -13.07 -11.63 5.67
N ARG A 156 -13.71 -12.14 6.72
CA ARG A 156 -14.58 -13.32 6.65
C ARG A 156 -15.78 -13.09 5.74
N ASP A 157 -16.44 -11.95 5.88
CA ASP A 157 -17.57 -11.55 5.03
C ASP A 157 -17.14 -11.36 3.57
N ASP A 158 -16.01 -10.70 3.33
CA ASP A 158 -15.39 -10.54 2.01
C ASP A 158 -15.09 -11.87 1.33
N ALA A 159 -14.51 -12.82 2.04
CA ALA A 159 -14.23 -14.16 1.53
C ALA A 159 -15.53 -14.91 1.17
N ALA A 160 -16.56 -14.81 2.01
CA ALA A 160 -17.88 -15.39 1.75
C ALA A 160 -18.54 -14.78 0.51
N LEU A 161 -18.48 -13.44 0.37
CA LEU A 161 -18.99 -12.72 -0.81
C LEU A 161 -18.25 -13.13 -2.08
N ALA A 162 -16.91 -13.21 -2.03
CA ALA A 162 -16.09 -13.67 -3.15
C ALA A 162 -16.47 -15.10 -3.58
N GLY A 163 -16.71 -16.00 -2.61
CA GLY A 163 -17.18 -17.35 -2.87
C GLY A 163 -18.54 -17.38 -3.58
N ALA A 164 -19.51 -16.60 -3.10
CA ALA A 164 -20.85 -16.51 -3.70
C ALA A 164 -20.82 -15.96 -5.13
N ILE A 165 -20.04 -14.89 -5.37
CA ILE A 165 -19.84 -14.34 -6.71
C ILE A 165 -19.18 -15.39 -7.62
N GLY A 166 -18.11 -16.04 -7.13
CA GLY A 166 -17.39 -17.08 -7.87
C GLY A 166 -18.29 -18.22 -8.33
N GLN A 167 -19.15 -18.75 -7.45
CA GLN A 167 -20.12 -19.79 -7.79
C GLN A 167 -21.07 -19.33 -8.90
N ARG A 168 -21.60 -18.10 -8.81
CA ARG A 168 -22.50 -17.54 -9.82
C ARG A 168 -21.84 -17.39 -11.19
N LEU A 169 -20.58 -16.95 -11.22
CA LEU A 169 -19.81 -16.78 -12.44
C LEU A 169 -19.44 -18.12 -13.08
N THR A 170 -19.09 -19.14 -12.27
CA THR A 170 -18.85 -20.50 -12.78
C THR A 170 -20.10 -21.05 -13.46
N ALA A 171 -21.27 -20.93 -12.81
CA ALA A 171 -22.54 -21.37 -13.41
C ALA A 171 -22.91 -20.61 -14.70
N LEU A 172 -22.47 -19.35 -14.87
CA LEU A 172 -22.67 -18.61 -16.13
C LEU A 172 -21.79 -19.16 -17.25
N ARG A 173 -20.51 -19.46 -16.95
CA ARG A 173 -19.56 -20.04 -17.91
C ARG A 173 -19.99 -21.41 -18.38
N GLU A 174 -20.44 -22.27 -17.46
CA GLU A 174 -20.94 -23.62 -17.78
C GLU A 174 -22.15 -23.60 -18.74
N ARG A 175 -22.94 -22.52 -18.73
CA ARG A 175 -24.07 -22.33 -19.65
C ARG A 175 -23.68 -21.69 -20.98
N GLY A 176 -22.38 -21.54 -21.25
CA GLY A 176 -21.86 -20.88 -22.45
C GLY A 176 -22.15 -19.38 -22.52
N ARG A 177 -22.53 -18.73 -21.41
CA ARG A 177 -22.92 -17.31 -21.36
C ARG A 177 -21.80 -16.37 -20.91
N GLY A 178 -20.55 -16.73 -21.17
CA GLY A 178 -19.38 -15.87 -20.88
C GLY A 178 -18.07 -16.63 -20.81
N SER A 179 -16.97 -15.87 -20.87
CA SER A 179 -15.59 -16.34 -20.68
C SER A 179 -14.99 -15.71 -19.43
N ARG A 180 -13.76 -16.09 -19.08
CA ARG A 180 -13.01 -15.43 -18.01
C ARG A 180 -12.54 -14.06 -18.48
N CYS A 181 -12.78 -13.02 -17.67
CA CYS A 181 -12.44 -11.64 -18.01
C CYS A 181 -11.54 -11.05 -16.91
N ARG A 182 -10.26 -10.81 -17.21
CA ARG A 182 -9.26 -10.31 -16.25
C ARG A 182 -9.73 -9.05 -15.50
N ARG A 183 -10.31 -8.08 -16.22
CA ARG A 183 -10.81 -6.83 -15.60
C ARG A 183 -11.96 -7.08 -14.61
N VAL A 184 -12.83 -8.05 -14.90
CA VAL A 184 -13.94 -8.41 -14.01
C VAL A 184 -13.44 -9.16 -12.79
N ASP A 185 -12.51 -10.11 -12.97
CA ASP A 185 -11.85 -10.82 -11.86
C ASP A 185 -11.19 -9.82 -10.89
N ARG A 186 -10.43 -8.85 -11.42
CA ARG A 186 -9.82 -7.78 -10.63
C ARG A 186 -10.84 -6.87 -9.95
N CYS A 187 -11.94 -6.55 -10.61
CA CYS A 187 -13.04 -5.77 -10.02
C CYS A 187 -13.61 -6.48 -8.79
N ILE A 188 -13.77 -7.79 -8.86
CA ILE A 188 -14.27 -8.61 -7.75
C ILE A 188 -13.23 -8.70 -6.64
N ASP A 189 -11.95 -8.85 -6.96
CA ASP A 189 -10.88 -8.86 -5.95
C ASP A 189 -10.80 -7.52 -5.20
N LEU A 190 -11.01 -6.39 -5.90
CA LEU A 190 -11.13 -5.06 -5.28
C LEU A 190 -12.40 -4.94 -4.42
N LEU A 191 -13.54 -5.42 -4.91
CA LEU A 191 -14.81 -5.39 -4.19
C LEU A 191 -14.74 -6.20 -2.89
N THR A 192 -13.97 -7.29 -2.90
CA THR A 192 -13.88 -8.26 -1.80
C THR A 192 -12.57 -8.14 -1.02
N GLY A 193 -11.88 -7.01 -1.11
CA GLY A 193 -10.69 -6.71 -0.31
C GLY A 193 -9.48 -7.63 -0.54
N LYS A 194 -9.52 -8.51 -1.54
CA LYS A 194 -8.38 -9.37 -1.93
C LYS A 194 -7.28 -8.59 -2.64
N ARG A 195 -7.63 -7.44 -3.22
CA ARG A 195 -6.73 -6.54 -3.93
C ARG A 195 -6.90 -5.12 -3.41
N SER A 196 -5.80 -4.37 -3.32
CA SER A 196 -5.80 -2.93 -3.09
C SER A 196 -5.69 -2.15 -4.40
N ARG A 197 -6.15 -0.90 -4.39
CA ARG A 197 -5.90 0.03 -5.50
C ARG A 197 -4.56 0.71 -5.27
N TYR A 198 -3.75 0.74 -6.31
CA TYR A 198 -2.53 1.54 -6.34
C TYR A 198 -2.68 2.57 -7.46
N ALA A 199 -2.41 3.83 -7.13
CA ALA A 199 -2.35 4.89 -8.12
C ALA A 199 -0.88 5.06 -8.58
N PRO A 200 -0.65 5.39 -9.86
CA PRO A 200 0.61 5.94 -10.33
C PRO A 200 1.03 7.15 -9.47
N GLN A 201 2.28 7.19 -9.03
CA GLN A 201 2.87 8.30 -8.28
C GLN A 201 4.27 8.60 -8.84
N PRO A 202 4.37 9.13 -10.08
CA PRO A 202 5.65 9.48 -10.66
C PRO A 202 6.37 10.57 -9.86
N THR A 203 7.69 10.51 -9.81
CA THR A 203 8.49 11.53 -9.11
C THR A 203 8.68 12.82 -9.91
N PHE A 204 8.39 12.82 -11.22
CA PHE A 204 8.56 13.97 -12.08
C PHE A 204 7.33 14.31 -12.94
N LEU A 205 7.08 13.54 -13.99
CA LEU A 205 6.09 13.89 -15.01
C LEU A 205 4.93 12.91 -14.96
N TYR A 206 3.70 13.44 -14.92
CA TYR A 206 2.49 12.65 -15.03
C TYR A 206 1.69 13.09 -16.26
N VAL A 207 1.55 12.20 -17.23
CA VAL A 207 0.65 12.38 -18.38
C VAL A 207 -0.73 11.83 -17.98
N PRO A 208 -1.77 12.67 -17.91
CA PRO A 208 -3.10 12.25 -17.50
C PRO A 208 -3.74 11.31 -18.53
N GLU A 209 -4.81 10.64 -18.13
CA GLU A 209 -5.66 9.78 -18.98
C GLU A 209 -5.02 8.51 -19.55
N LEU A 210 -3.73 8.27 -19.27
CA LEU A 210 -3.11 6.97 -19.51
C LEU A 210 -3.62 5.91 -18.52
N PRO A 211 -3.79 4.64 -18.96
CA PRO A 211 -4.26 3.58 -18.10
C PRO A 211 -3.22 3.17 -17.05
N ALA A 212 -3.62 3.21 -15.78
CA ALA A 212 -2.83 2.68 -14.67
C ALA A 212 -2.92 1.14 -14.62
N ILE A 213 -1.98 0.45 -15.27
CA ILE A 213 -1.95 -1.02 -15.35
C ILE A 213 -0.66 -1.54 -14.71
N GLU A 214 -0.78 -2.40 -13.69
CA GLU A 214 0.39 -2.91 -12.95
C GLU A 214 1.26 -3.83 -13.81
N PHE A 215 0.67 -4.59 -14.72
CA PHE A 215 1.40 -5.37 -15.71
C PHE A 215 0.54 -5.48 -16.97
N PHE A 216 1.07 -5.13 -18.12
CA PHE A 216 0.32 -5.20 -19.37
C PHE A 216 0.24 -6.64 -19.90
N GLU A 217 -0.71 -6.92 -20.81
CA GLU A 217 -0.76 -8.25 -21.43
C GLU A 217 0.37 -8.42 -22.43
N ARG A 218 1.06 -9.56 -22.38
CA ARG A 218 2.18 -9.86 -23.27
C ARG A 218 1.79 -9.79 -24.76
N ALA A 219 0.55 -10.11 -25.09
CA ALA A 219 0.02 -10.08 -26.46
C ALA A 219 -0.06 -8.67 -27.07
N GLU A 220 -0.03 -7.61 -26.24
CA GLU A 220 -0.02 -6.22 -26.70
C GLU A 220 1.36 -5.80 -27.25
N PHE A 221 2.41 -6.60 -27.02
CA PHE A 221 3.80 -6.28 -27.39
C PHE A 221 4.42 -7.39 -28.24
N PRO A 222 3.95 -7.61 -29.49
CA PRO A 222 4.47 -8.68 -30.35
C PRO A 222 5.97 -8.54 -30.66
N TRP A 223 6.53 -7.33 -30.64
CA TRP A 223 7.96 -7.09 -30.84
C TRP A 223 8.86 -7.74 -29.75
N LEU A 224 8.29 -8.12 -28.60
CA LEU A 224 9.02 -8.88 -27.58
C LEU A 224 9.41 -10.30 -28.06
N ASP A 225 8.74 -10.86 -29.08
CA ASP A 225 9.05 -12.21 -29.59
C ASP A 225 10.53 -12.30 -29.99
N ALA A 226 11.04 -11.30 -30.71
CA ALA A 226 12.43 -11.24 -31.14
C ALA A 226 13.43 -11.14 -29.98
N ILE A 227 13.03 -10.49 -28.88
CA ILE A 227 13.87 -10.31 -27.70
C ILE A 227 13.88 -11.59 -26.86
N GLU A 228 12.72 -12.22 -26.68
CA GLU A 228 12.58 -13.50 -25.99
C GLU A 228 13.30 -14.63 -26.74
N GLU A 229 13.23 -14.67 -28.07
CA GLU A 229 13.98 -15.60 -28.91
C GLU A 229 15.50 -15.45 -28.75
N ALA A 230 15.98 -14.23 -28.52
CA ALA A 230 17.40 -13.93 -28.30
C ALA A 230 17.87 -14.13 -26.84
N THR A 231 17.01 -14.63 -25.94
CA THR A 231 17.31 -14.75 -24.50
C THR A 231 18.64 -15.43 -24.22
N GLU A 232 18.94 -16.54 -24.90
CA GLU A 232 20.15 -17.31 -24.62
C GLU A 232 21.42 -16.60 -25.11
N ASP A 233 21.34 -15.86 -26.22
CA ASP A 233 22.44 -15.00 -26.68
C ASP A 233 22.69 -13.87 -25.68
N ILE A 234 21.62 -13.20 -25.23
CA ILE A 234 21.67 -12.11 -24.24
C ILE A 234 22.26 -12.63 -22.92
N ARG A 235 21.83 -13.81 -22.47
CA ARG A 235 22.35 -14.49 -21.27
C ARG A 235 23.84 -14.80 -21.42
N ALA A 236 24.28 -15.26 -22.58
CA ALA A 236 25.69 -15.56 -22.84
C ALA A 236 26.55 -14.29 -22.85
N GLU A 237 26.06 -13.19 -23.42
CA GLU A 237 26.72 -11.87 -23.35
C GLU A 237 26.86 -11.39 -21.90
N LEU A 238 25.78 -11.47 -21.13
CA LEU A 238 25.81 -11.14 -19.70
C LEU A 238 26.81 -12.02 -18.93
N ALA A 239 26.84 -13.33 -19.17
CA ALA A 239 27.78 -14.21 -18.50
C ALA A 239 29.25 -13.82 -18.80
N ARG A 240 29.55 -13.42 -20.04
CA ARG A 240 30.87 -12.87 -20.39
C ARG A 240 31.15 -11.56 -19.65
N VAL A 241 30.18 -10.64 -19.57
CA VAL A 241 30.32 -9.38 -18.81
C VAL A 241 30.63 -9.67 -17.34
N LEU A 242 29.87 -10.53 -16.69
CA LEU A 242 30.06 -10.89 -15.27
C LEU A 242 31.44 -11.52 -15.01
N ALA A 243 31.97 -12.26 -15.98
CA ALA A 243 33.28 -12.90 -15.89
C ALA A 243 34.47 -11.99 -16.24
N SER A 244 34.29 -11.00 -17.12
CA SER A 244 35.41 -10.28 -17.73
C SER A 244 35.37 -8.75 -17.61
N ASP A 245 34.27 -8.17 -17.14
CA ASP A 245 34.09 -6.71 -17.03
C ASP A 245 33.35 -6.30 -15.74
N GLN A 246 33.93 -6.64 -14.59
CA GLN A 246 33.39 -6.22 -13.29
C GLN A 246 33.52 -4.70 -13.05
N ALA A 247 34.42 -4.04 -13.77
CA ALA A 247 34.63 -2.60 -13.67
C ALA A 247 33.47 -1.82 -14.29
N GLY A 248 32.89 -2.30 -15.41
CA GLY A 248 31.72 -1.70 -16.03
C GLY A 248 30.42 -1.89 -15.24
N LEU A 249 30.36 -2.86 -14.32
CA LEU A 249 29.28 -2.92 -13.33
C LEU A 249 29.41 -1.74 -12.37
N GLN A 250 28.34 -0.99 -12.16
CA GLN A 250 28.32 0.16 -11.25
C GLN A 250 27.16 0.04 -10.27
N PRO A 251 27.25 0.56 -9.03
CA PRO A 251 26.09 0.67 -8.17
C PRO A 251 24.96 1.40 -8.88
N TYR A 252 23.75 0.82 -8.88
CA TYR A 252 22.61 1.44 -9.56
C TYR A 252 22.18 2.73 -8.85
N VAL A 253 22.10 2.69 -7.53
CA VAL A 253 21.84 3.89 -6.71
C VAL A 253 23.17 4.52 -6.33
N ALA A 254 23.38 5.78 -6.71
CA ALA A 254 24.65 6.48 -6.48
C ALA A 254 24.44 7.98 -6.20
N TYR A 255 23.54 8.32 -5.27
CA TYR A 255 23.29 9.69 -4.85
C TYR A 255 24.53 10.32 -4.18
N GLY A 256 24.75 11.60 -4.48
CA GLY A 256 25.78 12.42 -3.88
C GLY A 256 25.54 12.72 -2.40
N ASP A 257 26.51 13.36 -1.77
CA ASP A 257 26.42 13.72 -0.36
C ASP A 257 25.40 14.86 -0.18
N GLY A 258 24.63 14.82 0.92
CA GLY A 258 23.60 15.83 1.23
C GLY A 258 22.22 15.61 0.60
N VAL A 259 22.03 14.55 -0.19
CA VAL A 259 20.71 14.13 -0.70
C VAL A 259 20.01 13.24 0.34
N PRO A 260 18.69 13.40 0.59
CA PRO A 260 17.93 12.47 1.42
C PRO A 260 18.03 11.05 0.89
N LEU A 261 18.61 10.15 1.69
CA LEU A 261 18.81 8.74 1.32
C LEU A 261 17.72 7.81 1.85
N ASP A 262 16.70 8.34 2.54
CA ASP A 262 15.61 7.66 3.25
C ASP A 262 15.61 6.13 3.10
N GLN A 263 14.92 5.62 2.08
CA GLN A 263 14.79 4.19 1.78
C GLN A 263 16.00 3.56 1.07
N TRP A 264 16.88 4.37 0.47
CA TRP A 264 18.00 3.95 -0.35
C TRP A 264 19.32 3.77 0.39
N ARG A 265 19.38 4.13 1.69
CA ARG A 265 20.61 4.15 2.50
C ARG A 265 21.46 2.88 2.37
N GLU A 266 20.81 1.72 2.32
CA GLU A 266 21.45 0.42 2.24
C GLU A 266 21.97 0.03 0.84
N LEU A 267 21.42 0.64 -0.22
CA LEU A 267 21.76 0.36 -1.61
C LEU A 267 22.59 1.48 -2.25
N ASN A 268 22.62 2.67 -1.66
CA ASN A 268 23.38 3.80 -2.17
C ASN A 268 24.88 3.49 -2.22
N LYS A 269 25.48 3.65 -3.41
CA LYS A 269 26.88 3.33 -3.72
C LYS A 269 27.26 1.86 -3.41
N SER A 270 26.27 0.96 -3.32
CA SER A 270 26.47 -0.45 -2.98
C SER A 270 26.46 -1.35 -4.21
N ARG A 271 27.38 -2.32 -4.28
CA ARG A 271 27.40 -3.35 -5.34
C ARG A 271 26.31 -4.41 -5.19
N ARG A 272 25.58 -4.43 -4.06
CA ARG A 272 24.45 -5.35 -3.84
C ARG A 272 23.32 -5.16 -4.86
N TRP A 273 23.24 -3.96 -5.45
CA TRP A 273 22.43 -3.70 -6.62
C TRP A 273 23.26 -2.95 -7.65
N SER A 274 23.67 -3.69 -8.69
CA SER A 274 24.56 -3.16 -9.74
C SER A 274 23.85 -3.10 -11.09
N ALA A 275 24.27 -2.15 -11.92
CA ALA A 275 23.84 -2.00 -13.30
C ALA A 275 25.03 -2.03 -14.28
N TYR A 276 24.82 -2.62 -15.45
CA TYR A 276 25.70 -2.56 -16.61
C TYR A 276 24.96 -1.87 -17.75
N PHE A 277 25.16 -0.56 -17.91
CA PHE A 277 24.40 0.25 -18.86
C PHE A 277 24.85 0.02 -20.30
N LEU A 278 23.91 -0.29 -21.19
CA LEU A 278 24.08 -0.22 -22.65
C LEU A 278 23.69 1.19 -23.14
N TRP A 279 22.60 1.73 -22.59
CA TRP A 279 22.21 3.13 -22.64
C TRP A 279 21.90 3.60 -21.22
N ASN A 280 22.46 4.74 -20.83
CA ASN A 280 22.18 5.39 -19.56
C ASN A 280 21.61 6.78 -19.85
N GLU A 281 20.35 7.01 -19.50
CA GLU A 281 19.66 8.28 -19.77
C GLU A 281 19.82 8.70 -21.25
N GLY A 282 19.60 7.77 -22.19
CA GLY A 282 19.75 8.03 -23.62
C GLY A 282 21.19 8.08 -24.15
N VAL A 283 22.19 8.09 -23.28
CA VAL A 283 23.62 8.10 -23.67
C VAL A 283 24.11 6.66 -23.90
N PRO A 284 24.48 6.28 -25.15
CA PRO A 284 25.00 4.95 -25.45
C PRO A 284 26.38 4.74 -24.82
N GLN A 285 26.66 3.51 -24.36
CA GLN A 285 27.94 3.10 -23.81
C GLN A 285 28.70 2.25 -24.85
N PRO A 286 29.61 2.83 -25.66
CA PRO A 286 30.11 2.16 -26.88
C PRO A 286 30.82 0.83 -26.62
N GLU A 287 31.63 0.76 -25.56
CA GLU A 287 32.34 -0.46 -25.19
C GLU A 287 31.38 -1.56 -24.72
N HIS A 288 30.37 -1.20 -23.93
CA HIS A 288 29.36 -2.13 -23.44
C HIS A 288 28.47 -2.65 -24.57
N LEU A 289 28.08 -1.77 -25.51
CA LEU A 289 27.34 -2.13 -26.73
C LEU A 289 28.14 -3.08 -27.62
N ALA A 290 29.44 -2.83 -27.80
CA ALA A 290 30.30 -3.73 -28.58
C ALA A 290 30.44 -5.12 -27.95
N ARG A 291 30.46 -5.20 -26.61
CA ARG A 291 30.49 -6.48 -25.87
C ARG A 291 29.17 -7.23 -25.90
N CYS A 292 28.07 -6.49 -26.01
CA CYS A 292 26.70 -7.00 -25.99
C CYS A 292 26.00 -6.73 -27.33
N ALA A 293 26.69 -7.00 -28.44
CA ALA A 293 26.26 -6.63 -29.78
C ALA A 293 24.90 -7.24 -30.16
N ARG A 294 24.64 -8.49 -29.76
CA ARG A 294 23.36 -9.13 -30.02
C ARG A 294 22.25 -8.50 -29.18
N THR A 295 22.50 -8.25 -27.90
CA THR A 295 21.54 -7.53 -27.03
C THR A 295 21.22 -6.15 -27.61
N ALA A 296 22.24 -5.40 -28.03
CA ALA A 296 22.07 -4.08 -28.63
C ALA A 296 21.24 -4.13 -29.92
N GLU A 297 21.52 -5.09 -30.80
CA GLU A 297 20.78 -5.29 -32.06
C GLU A 297 19.30 -5.56 -31.80
N VAL A 298 18.95 -6.50 -30.92
CA VAL A 298 17.54 -6.87 -30.73
C VAL A 298 16.73 -5.78 -30.04
N LEU A 299 17.35 -4.98 -29.16
CA LEU A 299 16.68 -3.88 -28.48
C LEU A 299 16.23 -2.77 -29.45
N THR A 300 16.87 -2.63 -30.61
CA THR A 300 16.42 -1.68 -31.65
C THR A 300 15.03 -2.00 -32.22
N ARG A 301 14.51 -3.21 -31.99
CA ARG A 301 13.16 -3.62 -32.42
C ARG A 301 12.06 -3.13 -31.48
N ALA A 302 12.41 -2.66 -30.28
CA ALA A 302 11.46 -2.14 -29.31
C ALA A 302 11.14 -0.66 -29.61
N PRO A 303 9.93 -0.18 -29.27
CA PRO A 303 9.59 1.24 -29.33
C PRO A 303 10.21 1.98 -28.13
N LEU A 304 11.54 2.05 -28.08
CA LEU A 304 12.30 2.62 -26.97
C LEU A 304 11.87 4.06 -26.66
N CYS A 305 11.83 4.41 -25.37
CA CYS A 305 11.54 5.77 -24.92
C CYS A 305 12.75 6.68 -25.15
N ASP A 306 12.87 7.21 -26.36
CA ASP A 306 13.98 8.05 -26.80
C ASP A 306 13.75 9.51 -26.38
N VAL A 307 14.32 9.93 -25.26
CA VAL A 307 14.32 11.33 -24.82
C VAL A 307 15.79 11.75 -24.70
N PRO A 308 16.28 12.70 -25.52
CA PRO A 308 17.68 13.10 -25.49
C PRO A 308 18.19 13.37 -24.07
N GLU A 309 19.30 12.71 -23.69
CA GLU A 309 19.94 12.82 -22.37
C GLU A 309 19.07 12.40 -21.16
N HIS A 310 17.90 11.77 -21.40
CA HIS A 310 16.97 11.32 -20.36
C HIS A 310 16.41 9.90 -20.60
N GLY A 311 16.54 9.35 -21.80
CA GLY A 311 16.04 8.03 -22.18
C GLY A 311 16.44 7.62 -23.60
N PRO A 312 16.45 6.32 -23.92
CA PRO A 312 16.03 5.23 -23.04
C PRO A 312 17.13 4.86 -22.04
N ASN A 313 16.75 4.19 -20.96
CA ASN A 313 17.70 3.31 -20.29
C ASN A 313 17.62 1.92 -20.90
N GLY A 314 18.77 1.25 -20.96
CA GLY A 314 18.86 -0.15 -21.33
C GLY A 314 20.07 -0.74 -20.63
N PHE A 315 19.89 -1.70 -19.73
CA PHE A 315 20.96 -2.17 -18.86
C PHE A 315 20.71 -3.56 -18.28
N PHE A 316 21.77 -4.29 -17.97
CA PHE A 316 21.67 -5.47 -17.12
C PHE A 316 21.60 -5.04 -15.66
N SER A 317 20.62 -5.54 -14.92
CA SER A 317 20.39 -5.27 -13.49
C SER A 317 20.68 -6.50 -12.66
N ILE A 318 21.71 -6.42 -11.81
CA ILE A 318 22.20 -7.50 -10.96
C ILE A 318 21.81 -7.18 -9.53
N LEU A 319 20.98 -8.05 -8.95
CA LEU A 319 20.58 -8.00 -7.54
C LEU A 319 21.28 -9.15 -6.81
N ASP A 320 22.19 -8.81 -5.91
CA ASP A 320 23.01 -9.79 -5.20
C ASP A 320 22.16 -10.64 -4.24
N ALA A 321 22.75 -11.74 -3.77
CA ALA A 321 22.14 -12.64 -2.78
C ALA A 321 21.61 -11.85 -1.57
N ARG A 322 20.49 -12.30 -1.02
CA ARG A 322 19.89 -11.75 0.22
C ARG A 322 19.66 -10.24 0.18
N THR A 323 19.29 -9.70 -0.98
CA THR A 323 19.08 -8.25 -1.19
C THR A 323 17.63 -7.97 -1.53
N ARG A 324 17.08 -6.89 -0.96
CA ARG A 324 15.74 -6.36 -1.27
C ARG A 324 15.84 -4.93 -1.75
N ILE A 325 15.11 -4.61 -2.80
CA ILE A 325 14.84 -3.26 -3.27
C ILE A 325 13.53 -2.82 -2.61
N PRO A 326 13.52 -1.75 -1.80
CA PRO A 326 12.31 -1.30 -1.12
C PRO A 326 11.23 -0.85 -2.10
N ALA A 327 10.00 -0.68 -1.61
CA ALA A 327 8.91 -0.11 -2.37
C ALA A 327 9.27 1.31 -2.87
N HIS A 328 9.11 1.55 -4.16
CA HIS A 328 9.41 2.83 -4.81
C HIS A 328 8.57 3.02 -6.08
N THR A 329 8.68 4.21 -6.69
CA THR A 329 8.02 4.57 -7.94
C THR A 329 9.00 5.20 -8.92
N GLY A 330 8.68 5.05 -10.20
CA GLY A 330 9.44 5.58 -11.33
C GLY A 330 9.20 7.07 -11.59
N VAL A 331 9.88 7.58 -12.61
CA VAL A 331 9.95 9.03 -12.88
C VAL A 331 8.77 9.59 -13.68
N THR A 332 8.23 8.80 -14.60
CA THR A 332 7.16 9.24 -15.50
C THR A 332 6.34 8.07 -16.03
N ASN A 333 5.02 8.27 -16.14
CA ASN A 333 4.11 7.29 -16.73
C ASN A 333 4.03 7.42 -18.27
N ALA A 334 4.77 8.37 -18.85
CA ALA A 334 4.92 8.48 -20.30
C ALA A 334 5.73 7.31 -20.90
N ARG A 335 6.42 6.54 -20.07
CA ARG A 335 7.17 5.35 -20.45
C ARG A 335 6.69 4.15 -19.62
N LEU A 336 6.93 2.95 -20.15
CA LEU A 336 6.77 1.71 -19.42
C LEU A 336 8.13 1.01 -19.29
N THR A 337 8.29 0.23 -18.23
CA THR A 337 9.50 -0.54 -17.97
C THR A 337 9.32 -1.98 -18.43
N VAL A 338 10.34 -2.52 -19.09
CA VAL A 338 10.38 -3.90 -19.55
C VAL A 338 11.46 -4.66 -18.81
N HIS A 339 11.10 -5.83 -18.29
CA HIS A 339 12.04 -6.76 -17.68
C HIS A 339 12.09 -8.06 -18.49
N LEU A 340 13.28 -8.44 -18.95
CA LEU A 340 13.57 -9.77 -19.47
C LEU A 340 14.38 -10.54 -18.41
N PRO A 341 13.83 -11.58 -17.78
CA PRO A 341 14.52 -12.31 -16.75
C PRO A 341 15.57 -13.23 -17.36
N LEU A 342 16.82 -13.15 -16.90
CA LEU A 342 17.92 -13.94 -17.44
C LEU A 342 18.30 -15.01 -16.42
N ILE A 343 19.03 -14.64 -15.37
CA ILE A 343 19.49 -15.55 -14.32
C ILE A 343 18.61 -15.34 -13.09
N VAL A 344 17.75 -16.30 -12.76
CA VAL A 344 16.81 -16.16 -11.64
C VAL A 344 16.81 -17.41 -10.76
N PRO A 345 17.56 -17.39 -9.64
CA PRO A 345 17.49 -18.44 -8.64
C PRO A 345 16.11 -18.48 -7.94
N PRO A 346 15.72 -19.62 -7.34
CA PRO A 346 14.51 -19.71 -6.52
C PRO A 346 14.52 -18.72 -5.35
N GLY A 347 13.35 -18.17 -5.00
CA GLY A 347 13.21 -17.17 -3.92
C GLY A 347 13.42 -15.72 -4.37
N CYS A 348 13.50 -15.46 -5.68
CA CYS A 348 13.43 -14.11 -6.22
C CYS A 348 11.98 -13.72 -6.53
N GLY A 349 11.61 -12.47 -6.30
CA GLY A 349 10.27 -11.98 -6.65
C GLY A 349 10.23 -10.49 -6.99
N PHE A 350 9.08 -10.08 -7.52
CA PHE A 350 8.81 -8.72 -7.95
C PHE A 350 7.31 -8.43 -7.81
N ARG A 351 6.98 -7.30 -7.19
CA ARG A 351 5.60 -6.84 -7.00
C ARG A 351 5.44 -5.47 -7.66
N VAL A 352 4.32 -5.28 -8.38
CA VAL A 352 3.84 -3.97 -8.84
C VAL A 352 2.41 -3.81 -8.35
N GLY A 353 2.18 -2.77 -7.54
CA GLY A 353 0.92 -2.54 -6.84
C GLY A 353 0.45 -3.79 -6.08
N SER A 354 -0.74 -4.28 -6.42
CA SER A 354 -1.32 -5.49 -5.78
C SER A 354 -1.02 -6.80 -6.51
N GLU A 355 -0.08 -6.83 -7.46
CA GLU A 355 0.27 -8.04 -8.21
C GLU A 355 1.73 -8.40 -8.00
N THR A 356 1.97 -9.64 -7.60
CA THR A 356 3.30 -10.26 -7.59
C THR A 356 3.36 -11.27 -8.72
N ARG A 357 4.40 -11.18 -9.56
CA ARG A 357 4.66 -12.17 -10.62
C ARG A 357 5.94 -12.93 -10.30
N GLU A 358 5.89 -14.24 -10.53
CA GLU A 358 7.08 -15.07 -10.50
C GLU A 358 7.90 -14.84 -11.77
N TRP A 359 9.21 -14.70 -11.60
CA TRP A 359 10.13 -14.58 -12.71
C TRP A 359 10.22 -15.87 -13.52
N ILE A 360 9.97 -15.78 -14.83
CA ILE A 360 10.18 -16.89 -15.76
C ILE A 360 11.34 -16.51 -16.69
N PRO A 361 12.51 -17.17 -16.58
CA PRO A 361 13.64 -16.90 -17.47
C PRO A 361 13.24 -16.93 -18.96
N GLY A 362 13.62 -15.88 -19.69
CA GLY A 362 13.31 -15.72 -21.11
C GLY A 362 11.88 -15.29 -21.44
N LYS A 363 11.04 -14.99 -20.45
CA LYS A 363 9.70 -14.44 -20.65
C LYS A 363 9.64 -13.01 -20.14
N ALA A 364 9.61 -12.08 -21.08
CA ALA A 364 9.59 -10.67 -20.77
C ALA A 364 8.19 -10.22 -20.35
N TRP A 365 8.14 -9.14 -19.58
CA TRP A 365 6.89 -8.44 -19.28
C TRP A 365 7.09 -6.94 -19.25
N VAL A 366 5.97 -6.23 -19.38
CA VAL A 366 5.89 -4.77 -19.40
C VAL A 366 5.01 -4.31 -18.23
N PHE A 367 5.46 -3.29 -17.51
CA PHE A 367 4.74 -2.71 -16.38
C PHE A 367 4.95 -1.19 -16.29
N ASP A 368 4.02 -0.53 -15.60
CA ASP A 368 4.14 0.87 -15.21
C ASP A 368 4.93 0.95 -13.90
N ASP A 369 6.17 1.44 -13.96
CA ASP A 369 7.04 1.60 -12.79
C ASP A 369 6.62 2.78 -11.91
N THR A 370 5.72 3.65 -12.36
CA THR A 370 5.18 4.72 -11.51
C THR A 370 4.16 4.22 -10.49
N ILE A 371 3.64 3.00 -10.69
CA ILE A 371 2.90 2.28 -9.66
C ILE A 371 3.91 1.69 -8.66
N GLU A 372 3.65 1.84 -7.36
CA GLU A 372 4.55 1.35 -6.30
C GLU A 372 4.97 -0.10 -6.54
N HIS A 373 6.27 -0.33 -6.61
CA HIS A 373 6.83 -1.65 -6.88
C HIS A 373 8.08 -1.94 -6.03
N GLU A 374 8.37 -3.21 -5.85
CA GLU A 374 9.52 -3.70 -5.09
C GLU A 374 10.06 -5.01 -5.66
N ALA A 375 11.31 -5.33 -5.33
CA ALA A 375 11.97 -6.55 -5.77
C ALA A 375 12.75 -7.20 -4.63
N TRP A 376 12.90 -8.52 -4.67
CA TRP A 376 13.74 -9.23 -3.70
C TRP A 376 14.46 -10.41 -4.32
N ASN A 377 15.63 -10.71 -3.74
CA ASN A 377 16.40 -11.92 -3.97
C ASN A 377 16.71 -12.58 -2.62
N GLU A 378 15.96 -13.61 -2.26
CA GLU A 378 16.20 -14.40 -1.06
C GLU A 378 17.18 -15.55 -1.29
N ALA A 379 17.70 -15.72 -2.51
CA ALA A 379 18.65 -16.77 -2.80
C ALA A 379 20.05 -16.48 -2.24
N ASN A 380 20.91 -17.51 -2.27
CA ASN A 380 22.34 -17.41 -1.98
C ASN A 380 23.18 -17.17 -3.25
N ALA A 381 22.55 -16.73 -4.34
CA ALA A 381 23.18 -16.45 -5.61
C ALA A 381 22.57 -15.18 -6.22
N PRO A 382 23.30 -14.44 -7.06
CA PRO A 382 22.79 -13.23 -7.68
C PRO A 382 21.68 -13.52 -8.69
N ARG A 383 20.74 -12.58 -8.80
CA ARG A 383 19.70 -12.54 -9.83
C ARG A 383 20.04 -11.46 -10.85
N ALA A 384 20.02 -11.79 -12.12
CA ALA A 384 20.27 -10.83 -13.19
C ALA A 384 19.14 -10.81 -14.23
N ILE A 385 18.72 -9.61 -14.61
CA ILE A 385 17.69 -9.35 -15.62
C ILE A 385 18.17 -8.26 -16.58
N LEU A 386 17.60 -8.18 -17.78
CA LEU A 386 17.73 -7.03 -18.67
C LEU A 386 16.55 -6.08 -18.42
N ILE A 387 16.83 -4.79 -18.24
CA ILE A 387 15.85 -3.72 -18.05
C ILE A 387 15.99 -2.72 -19.19
N PHE A 388 14.87 -2.30 -19.77
CA PHE A 388 14.85 -1.18 -20.72
C PHE A 388 13.48 -0.50 -20.75
N ASP A 389 13.46 0.73 -21.25
CA ASP A 389 12.26 1.58 -21.25
C ASP A 389 11.67 1.76 -22.65
N ILE A 390 10.35 1.68 -22.75
CA ILE A 390 9.59 1.93 -23.98
C ILE A 390 8.62 3.09 -23.80
N TRP A 391 8.23 3.76 -24.88
CA TRP A 391 7.11 4.69 -24.84
C TRP A 391 5.83 3.99 -24.38
N HIS A 392 5.01 4.67 -23.59
CA HIS A 392 3.66 4.19 -23.29
C HIS A 392 2.89 4.00 -24.61
N PRO A 393 2.29 2.81 -24.86
CA PRO A 393 1.71 2.48 -26.17
C PRO A 393 0.54 3.39 -26.57
N ASP A 394 -0.21 3.89 -25.58
CA ASP A 394 -1.34 4.81 -25.81
C ASP A 394 -0.93 6.26 -26.11
N LEU A 395 0.36 6.61 -26.08
CA LEU A 395 0.82 7.90 -26.57
C LEU A 395 1.00 7.86 -28.08
N SER A 396 0.32 8.77 -28.78
CA SER A 396 0.54 9.06 -30.18
C SER A 396 1.95 9.61 -30.44
N GLU A 397 2.40 9.57 -31.69
CA GLU A 397 3.69 10.14 -32.08
C GLU A 397 3.80 11.64 -31.75
N ASP A 398 2.72 12.41 -31.98
CA ASP A 398 2.64 13.83 -31.65
C ASP A 398 2.74 14.08 -30.15
N GLU A 399 2.09 13.26 -29.31
CA GLU A 399 2.22 13.36 -27.86
C GLU A 399 3.64 13.01 -27.40
N ARG A 400 4.27 11.98 -27.98
CA ARG A 400 5.69 11.64 -27.67
C ARG A 400 6.62 12.80 -28.03
N ASN A 401 6.39 13.47 -29.16
CA ASN A 401 7.13 14.67 -29.56
C ASN A 401 6.96 15.82 -28.56
N GLN A 402 5.73 16.07 -28.10
CA GLN A 402 5.43 17.10 -27.09
C GLN A 402 6.01 16.76 -25.72
N VAL A 403 5.96 15.49 -25.31
CA VAL A 403 6.55 15.01 -24.06
C VAL A 403 8.07 15.19 -24.10
N ARG A 404 8.75 14.79 -25.19
CA ARG A 404 10.19 15.06 -25.36
C ARG A 404 10.53 16.52 -25.17
N ALA A 405 9.88 17.39 -25.94
CA ALA A 405 10.13 18.83 -25.88
C ALA A 405 9.88 19.39 -24.47
N THR A 406 8.86 18.88 -23.76
CA THR A 406 8.57 19.28 -22.38
C THR A 406 9.70 18.87 -21.43
N ILE A 407 10.18 17.62 -21.52
CA ILE A 407 11.26 17.12 -20.66
C ILE A 407 12.55 17.91 -20.91
N GLU A 408 12.91 18.12 -22.17
CA GLU A 408 14.10 18.90 -22.56
C GLU A 408 14.05 20.33 -22.01
N VAL A 409 12.90 21.00 -22.12
CA VAL A 409 12.73 22.37 -21.60
C VAL A 409 12.86 22.40 -20.08
N VAL A 410 12.25 21.44 -19.37
CA VAL A 410 12.34 21.39 -17.91
C VAL A 410 13.78 21.13 -17.44
N ALA A 411 14.47 20.16 -18.05
CA ALA A 411 15.87 19.87 -17.73
C ALA A 411 16.78 21.08 -17.99
N GLY A 412 16.59 21.74 -19.14
CA GLY A 412 17.31 22.97 -19.50
C GLY A 412 17.03 24.15 -18.57
N TYR A 413 15.78 24.27 -18.08
CA TYR A 413 15.39 25.35 -17.18
C TYR A 413 16.06 25.26 -15.80
N TYR A 414 16.16 24.05 -15.24
CA TYR A 414 16.76 23.82 -13.92
C TYR A 414 18.28 23.55 -13.97
N GLY A 415 18.87 23.36 -15.16
CA GLY A 415 20.31 23.16 -15.32
C GLY A 415 20.83 21.85 -14.74
N ALA A 416 19.96 20.86 -14.54
CA ALA A 416 20.28 19.55 -14.00
C ALA A 416 19.45 18.46 -14.71
N PRO A 417 19.99 17.25 -14.91
CA PRO A 417 19.19 16.13 -15.36
C PRO A 417 18.08 15.86 -14.35
N VAL A 418 16.87 15.60 -14.84
CA VAL A 418 15.73 15.21 -13.99
C VAL A 418 15.96 13.77 -13.53
N LYS A 419 16.74 13.60 -12.46
CA LYS A 419 17.04 12.29 -11.89
C LYS A 419 15.89 11.80 -11.02
N ALA A 420 15.69 10.48 -11.06
CA ALA A 420 14.80 9.73 -10.18
C ALA A 420 15.15 9.90 -8.70
#